data_AF-A0A9N9KWT3-F1
#
_entry.id   AF-A0A9N9KWT3-F1
#
_cell.length_a   1.000
_cell.length_b   1.000
_cell.length_c   1.000
_cell.angle_alpha   90.00
_cell.angle_beta   90.00
_cell.angle_gamma   90.00
#
_symmetry.space_group_name_H-M   'P 1'
#
loop_
_entity.id
_entity.type
_entity.pdbx_description
1 polymer ?
#
loop_
_entity_poly.entity_id
_entity_poly.type
_entity_poly.pdbx_seq_one_letter_code
_entity_poly.pdbx_strand_id
1 'polypeptide(L)' 'MAPTKAADPVAPFAKEEKILCFHGPVLYEAKILDLRLSNNAWQFKIHYKGWKNTLLVFWALA' A
#
# COMPACT_ATOMS: atom_id res chain seq x y z
N MET A 1 -25.92 -22.91 13.58
CA MET A 1 -24.63 -22.19 13.64
C MET A 1 -24.28 -21.80 12.22
N ALA A 2 -24.36 -20.51 11.86
CA ALA A 2 -23.95 -20.05 10.54
C ALA A 2 -22.42 -20.20 10.42
N PRO A 3 -21.87 -20.68 9.28
CA PRO A 3 -20.44 -20.70 9.11
C PRO A 3 -19.98 -19.24 9.10
N THR A 4 -19.27 -18.83 10.15
CA THR A 4 -18.51 -17.58 10.16
C THR A 4 -17.51 -17.69 9.03
N LYS A 5 -17.85 -17.10 7.88
CA LYS A 5 -16.97 -16.93 6.73
C LYS A 5 -15.65 -16.43 7.28
N ALA A 6 -14.60 -17.24 7.18
CA ALA A 6 -13.26 -16.82 7.56
C ALA A 6 -13.03 -15.47 6.89
N ALA A 7 -12.87 -14.42 7.71
CA ALA A 7 -12.75 -13.07 7.19
C ALA A 7 -11.54 -13.06 6.26
N ASP A 8 -11.76 -12.70 4.99
CA ASP A 8 -10.67 -12.43 4.07
C ASP A 8 -9.68 -11.48 4.78
N PRO A 9 -8.36 -11.72 4.66
CA PRO A 9 -7.38 -10.90 5.36
C PRO A 9 -7.64 -9.43 5.06
N VAL A 10 -7.88 -8.64 6.09
CA VAL A 10 -8.15 -7.21 5.96
C VAL A 10 -6.83 -6.52 5.64
N ALA A 11 -6.79 -5.78 4.52
CA ALA A 11 -5.63 -5.00 4.16
C ALA A 11 -5.40 -3.89 5.20
N PRO A 12 -4.14 -3.63 5.62
CA PRO A 12 -3.84 -2.59 6.60
C PRO A 12 -4.10 -1.17 6.08
N PHE A 13 -4.10 -0.98 4.76
CA PHE A 13 -4.36 0.30 4.12
C PHE A 13 -5.35 0.14 2.95
N ALA A 14 -6.06 1.21 2.64
CA ALA A 14 -7.03 1.28 1.57
C ALA A 14 -6.45 1.90 0.29
N LYS A 15 -7.10 1.58 -0.84
CA LYS A 15 -6.82 2.25 -2.11
C LYS A 15 -7.15 3.74 -1.98
N GLU A 16 -6.31 4.59 -2.60
CA GLU A 16 -6.41 6.05 -2.57
C GLU A 16 -6.14 6.72 -1.22
N GLU A 17 -5.73 5.95 -0.21
CA GLU A 17 -5.31 6.47 1.08
C GLU A 17 -3.98 7.22 0.96
N LYS A 18 -3.85 8.31 1.72
CA LYS A 18 -2.60 9.06 1.84
C LYS A 18 -1.78 8.44 2.96
N ILE A 19 -0.52 8.14 2.65
CA ILE A 19 0.42 7.50 3.57
C ILE A 19 1.72 8.29 3.65
N LEU A 20 2.49 7.99 4.68
CA LEU A 20 3.86 8.45 4.83
C LEU A 20 4.80 7.26 4.68
N CYS A 21 5.75 7.36 3.75
CA CYS A 21 6.72 6.30 3.46
C CYS A 21 8.11 6.73 3.89
N PHE A 22 8.81 5.85 4.60
CA PHE A 22 10.22 6.04 4.90
C PHE A 22 11.05 5.61 3.69
N HIS A 23 11.89 6.51 3.19
CA HIS A 23 12.92 6.19 2.21
C HIS A 23 14.28 6.60 2.80
N GLY A 24 14.85 5.68 3.60
CA GLY A 24 15.98 5.96 4.46
C GLY A 24 15.58 6.84 5.65
N PRO A 25 16.32 7.93 5.95
CA PRO A 25 16.03 8.81 7.10
C PRO A 25 14.92 9.84 6.82
N VAL A 26 14.38 9.89 5.60
CA VAL A 26 13.40 10.91 5.16
C VAL A 26 12.02 10.30 5.01
N LEU A 27 11.01 10.99 5.55
CA LEU A 27 9.59 10.72 5.36
C LEU A 27 9.07 11.42 4.12
N TYR A 28 8.41 10.69 3.24
CA TYR A 28 7.75 11.22 2.06
C TYR A 28 6.25 10.93 2.10
N GLU A 29 5.45 11.91 1.71
CA GLU A 29 4.01 11.73 1.52
C GLU A 29 3.75 11.02 0.18
N ALA A 30 2.91 9.98 0.21
CA ALA A 30 2.53 9.21 -0.96
C ALA A 30 1.03 8.86 -0.94
N LYS A 31 0.50 8.43 -2.09
CA LYS A 31 -0.88 7.93 -2.23
C LYS A 31 -0.85 6.48 -2.70
N ILE A 32 -1.69 5.63 -2.11
CA ILE A 32 -1.87 4.24 -2.55
C ILE A 32 -2.70 4.24 -3.84
N LEU A 33 -2.14 3.65 -4.89
CA LEU A 33 -2.79 3.46 -6.19
C LEU A 33 -3.42 2.08 -6.31
N ASP A 34 -2.76 1.05 -5.77
CA ASP A 34 -3.19 -0.33 -5.87
C ASP A 34 -2.65 -1.16 -4.69
N LEU A 35 -3.32 -2.28 -4.41
CA LEU A 35 -2.97 -3.18 -3.32
C LEU A 35 -3.17 -4.64 -3.73
N ARG A 36 -2.23 -5.48 -3.35
CA ARG A 36 -2.22 -6.91 -3.68
C ARG A 36 -1.71 -7.70 -2.50
N LEU A 37 -2.35 -8.82 -2.20
CA LEU A 37 -1.78 -9.85 -1.34
C LEU A 37 -0.94 -10.79 -2.22
N SER A 38 0.37 -10.86 -1.96
CA SER A 38 1.29 -11.76 -2.66
C SER A 38 2.19 -12.47 -1.66
N ASN A 39 2.27 -13.81 -1.76
CA ASN A 39 3.08 -14.63 -0.86
C ASN A 39 2.81 -14.36 0.63
N ASN A 40 1.54 -14.19 0.99
CA ASN A 40 1.08 -13.87 2.34
C ASN A 40 1.58 -12.51 2.91
N ALA A 41 2.06 -11.62 2.03
CA ALA A 41 2.46 -10.25 2.36
C ALA A 41 1.69 -9.24 1.52
N TRP A 42 1.36 -8.09 2.12
CA TRP A 42 0.68 -7.02 1.40
C TRP A 42 1.69 -6.19 0.62
N GLN A 43 1.37 -5.96 -0.65
CA GLN A 43 2.13 -5.11 -1.55
C GLN A 43 1.26 -3.93 -1.96
N PHE A 44 1.79 -2.73 -1.82
CA PHE A 44 1.11 -1.49 -2.15
C PHE A 44 1.84 -0.79 -3.27
N LYS A 45 1.11 -0.47 -4.34
CA LYS A 45 1.60 0.40 -5.40
C LYS A 45 1.36 1.83 -4.95
N ILE A 46 2.42 2.59 -4.74
CA ILE A 46 2.34 3.95 -4.20
C ILE A 46 2.84 4.98 -5.21
N HIS A 47 2.39 6.24 -5.07
CA HIS A 47 2.91 7.38 -5.83
C HIS A 47 3.25 8.53 -4.88
N TYR A 48 4.50 9.00 -4.96
CA TYR A 48 4.99 10.11 -4.13
C TYR A 48 4.44 11.45 -4.55
N LYS A 49 4.14 12.31 -3.56
CA LYS A 49 3.64 13.66 -3.78
C LYS A 49 4.74 14.56 -4.34
N GLY A 50 4.44 15.25 -5.44
CA GLY A 50 5.34 16.24 -6.06
C GLY A 50 6.41 15.68 -6.99
N TRP A 51 6.42 14.36 -7.22
CA TRP A 51 7.34 13.71 -8.15
C TRP A 51 6.72 13.70 -9.55
N LYS A 52 7.54 13.92 -10.60
CA LYS A 52 7.04 13.85 -11.98
C LYS A 52 6.48 12.45 -12.23
N ASN A 53 5.23 12.43 -12.72
CA ASN A 53 4.20 11.38 -12.88
C ASN A 53 4.59 9.90 -13.18
N THR A 54 5.87 9.50 -13.19
CA THR A 54 6.28 8.19 -13.71
C THR A 54 7.39 7.52 -12.91
N LEU A 55 8.23 8.27 -12.19
CA LEU A 55 9.57 7.75 -11.89
C LEU A 55 9.73 6.93 -10.60
N LEU A 56 8.78 6.96 -9.66
CA LEU A 56 8.82 6.06 -8.50
C LEU A 56 7.44 5.46 -8.22
N VAL A 57 7.10 4.46 -9.01
CA VAL A 57 5.99 3.56 -8.70
C VAL A 57 6.60 2.23 -8.30
N PHE A 58 6.78 2.02 -6.99
CA PHE A 58 7.26 0.76 -6.44
C PHE A 58 6.14 0.03 -5.72
N TRP A 59 6.20 -1.29 -5.77
CA TRP A 59 5.47 -2.15 -4.86
C TRP A 59 6.21 -2.13 -3.52
N ALA A 60 5.71 -1.32 -2.59
CA ALA A 60 6.19 -1.34 -1.22
C ALA A 60 5.60 -2.57 -0.52
N LEU A 61 6.45 -3.37 0.10
CA LEU A 61 6.02 -4.38 1.08
C LEU A 61 5.71 -3.64 2.38
N ALA A 62 4.49 -3.81 2.91
CA ALA A 62 4.16 -3.37 4.26
C ALA A 62 4.31 -4.51 5.25
#